data_AF-A0A554KM93-F1
#
_entry.id   AF-A0A554KM93-F1
#
_cell.length_a   1.000
_cell.length_b   1.000
_cell.length_c   1.000
_cell.angle_alpha   90.00
_cell.angle_beta   90.00
_cell.angle_gamma   90.00
#
_symmetry.space_group_name_H-M   'P 1'
#
loop_
_entity.id
_entity.type
_entity.pdbx_description
1 polymer ?
#
loop_
_entity_poly.entity_id
_entity_poly.type
_entity_poly.pdbx_seq_one_letter_code
_entity_poly.pdbx_strand_id
1 'polypeptide(L)'
;MRPQDRPLSWTEFIDRWGPYSIAIDGYVADKPALDSRLPVANLNHHENVSRLETRASCAQALLEIRVGLFKVFRKGNDLEARVFANDCDEDVCLTYYLLSHSWIAESVINPRLNKLVSLVDLLDTCSGMYPLPIDMPILSELAWVFEPYRRFRMSGGLEKRDPAAFTDVVTNVCNRIEKFIVGENGVIPLDARYNVLKRGTGWAMIEEIGPYGRQGALADGIHAFVSAKERADGRWSYSVCRISELIAFPVPEILIACDEEEKNPSDHWGGGTTTGGSGRNHGSRQNPDHVFGTVESEVLHFKEEGIENLV
;
A
#
# COMPACT_ATOMS: atom_id res chain seq x y z
N MET A 1 -9.43 4.90 12.55
CA MET A 1 -8.09 5.19 12.00
C MET A 1 -7.13 5.55 13.12
N ARG A 2 -5.89 5.07 13.06
CA ARG A 2 -4.82 5.32 14.05
C ARG A 2 -3.50 5.66 13.36
N PRO A 3 -3.46 6.73 12.55
CA PRO A 3 -2.29 7.05 11.76
C PRO A 3 -1.08 7.43 12.59
N GLN A 4 -1.20 7.67 13.90
CA GLN A 4 -0.08 8.01 14.78
C GLN A 4 0.52 6.79 15.49
N ASP A 5 -0.18 5.66 15.48
CA ASP A 5 0.34 4.43 16.08
C ASP A 5 1.48 3.89 15.22
N ARG A 6 2.54 3.39 15.88
CA ARG A 6 3.51 2.52 15.21
C ARG A 6 2.85 1.17 14.86
N PRO A 7 3.36 0.44 13.85
CA PRO A 7 3.00 -0.95 13.67
C PRO A 7 3.25 -1.76 14.95
N LEU A 8 2.29 -2.63 15.28
CA LEU A 8 2.36 -3.53 16.44
C LEU A 8 2.88 -4.90 16.00
N SER A 9 3.50 -5.64 16.91
CA SER A 9 3.62 -7.09 16.74
C SER A 9 2.26 -7.78 16.92
N TRP A 10 2.12 -9.00 16.42
CA TRP A 10 0.88 -9.79 16.57
C TRP A 10 0.49 -9.98 18.05
N THR A 11 1.45 -10.29 18.91
CA THR A 11 1.22 -10.44 20.36
C THR A 11 0.75 -9.13 21.00
N GLU A 12 1.42 -8.00 20.70
CA GLU A 12 1.01 -6.69 21.22
C GLU A 12 -0.40 -6.31 20.76
N PHE A 13 -0.78 -6.66 19.53
CA PHE A 13 -2.12 -6.40 19.01
C PHE A 13 -3.19 -7.18 19.79
N ILE A 14 -2.96 -8.48 20.02
CA ILE A 14 -3.85 -9.32 20.82
C ILE A 14 -3.97 -8.79 22.25
N ASP A 15 -2.85 -8.49 22.91
CA ASP A 15 -2.83 -8.01 24.29
C ASP A 15 -3.52 -6.65 24.44
N ARG A 16 -3.36 -5.77 23.45
CA ARG A 16 -3.91 -4.40 23.50
C ARG A 16 -5.40 -4.35 23.17
N TRP A 17 -5.85 -5.10 22.16
CA TRP A 17 -7.21 -4.98 21.63
C TRP A 17 -8.11 -6.14 22.00
N GLY A 18 -7.55 -7.32 22.23
CA GLY A 18 -8.29 -8.52 22.59
C GLY A 18 -9.23 -9.02 21.48
N PRO A 19 -10.20 -9.88 21.83
CA PRO A 19 -11.10 -10.49 20.85
C PRO A 19 -11.94 -9.47 20.06
N TYR A 20 -12.41 -9.93 18.91
CA TYR A 20 -13.17 -9.18 17.91
C TYR A 20 -12.41 -8.00 17.32
N SER A 21 -11.09 -8.12 17.15
CA SER A 21 -10.24 -7.09 16.54
C SER A 21 -9.67 -7.56 15.20
N ILE A 22 -9.69 -6.67 14.21
CA ILE A 22 -9.15 -6.93 12.86
C ILE A 22 -8.15 -5.82 12.58
N ALA A 23 -6.86 -6.17 12.48
CA ALA A 23 -5.84 -5.29 11.94
C ALA A 23 -5.86 -5.37 10.41
N ILE A 24 -5.72 -4.22 9.76
CA ILE A 24 -5.60 -4.16 8.30
C ILE A 24 -4.32 -3.40 7.92
N ASP A 25 -3.65 -3.94 6.92
CA ASP A 25 -2.64 -3.29 6.09
C ASP A 25 -1.53 -2.55 6.85
N GLY A 26 -0.57 -3.30 7.36
CA GLY A 26 0.59 -2.76 8.10
C GLY A 26 0.27 -2.19 9.49
N TYR A 27 -0.97 -2.28 10.00
CA TYR A 27 -1.24 -1.97 11.42
C TYR A 27 -0.54 -2.97 12.36
N VAL A 28 -0.45 -4.23 11.94
CA VAL A 28 0.39 -5.25 12.56
C VAL A 28 1.51 -5.62 11.59
N ALA A 29 2.75 -5.46 12.03
CA ALA A 29 3.96 -5.77 11.27
C ALA A 29 4.28 -7.27 11.32
N ASP A 30 3.34 -8.08 10.84
CA ASP A 30 3.49 -9.52 10.70
C ASP A 30 2.66 -10.04 9.51
N LYS A 31 2.88 -11.30 9.15
CA LYS A 31 2.14 -11.99 8.09
C LYS A 31 0.64 -12.07 8.40
N PRO A 32 -0.21 -12.38 7.40
CA PRO A 32 -1.61 -12.73 7.63
C PRO A 32 -1.79 -13.76 8.73
N ALA A 33 -2.75 -13.49 9.62
CA ALA A 33 -3.07 -14.37 10.74
C ALA A 33 -4.54 -14.30 11.08
N LEU A 34 -5.11 -15.43 11.48
CA LEU A 34 -6.47 -15.52 12.01
C LEU A 34 -6.46 -16.50 13.19
N ASP A 35 -6.84 -16.00 14.37
CA ASP A 35 -7.23 -16.85 15.49
C ASP A 35 -8.76 -16.89 15.56
N SER A 36 -9.33 -18.06 15.30
CA SER A 36 -10.78 -18.28 15.34
C SER A 36 -11.31 -18.61 16.74
N ARG A 37 -10.43 -19.01 17.68
CA ARG A 37 -10.81 -19.29 19.07
C ARG A 37 -10.85 -18.02 19.89
N LEU A 38 -9.94 -17.10 19.58
CA LEU A 38 -9.93 -15.73 20.04
C LEU A 38 -10.13 -14.84 18.81
N PRO A 39 -11.37 -14.49 18.41
CA PRO A 39 -11.69 -13.88 17.11
C PRO A 39 -10.86 -12.64 16.78
N VAL A 40 -9.68 -12.83 16.21
CA VAL A 40 -8.68 -11.78 15.95
C VAL A 40 -8.03 -12.09 14.62
N ALA A 41 -7.91 -11.07 13.77
CA ALA A 41 -7.36 -11.22 12.43
C ALA A 41 -6.33 -10.12 12.12
N ASN A 42 -5.34 -10.46 11.32
CA ASN A 42 -4.43 -9.54 10.64
C ASN A 42 -4.54 -9.78 9.14
N LEU A 43 -5.13 -8.83 8.43
CA LEU A 43 -5.18 -8.82 6.96
C LEU A 43 -4.06 -7.91 6.49
N ASN A 44 -3.01 -8.49 5.92
CA ASN A 44 -1.81 -7.75 5.60
C ASN A 44 -1.04 -8.40 4.45
N HIS A 45 -0.30 -7.63 3.68
CA HIS A 45 0.52 -8.19 2.59
C HIS A 45 1.91 -7.57 2.47
N HIS A 46 2.35 -6.80 3.47
CA HIS A 46 3.63 -6.09 3.42
C HIS A 46 4.77 -6.83 4.14
N GLU A 47 4.51 -7.33 5.36
CA GLU A 47 5.53 -7.91 6.22
C GLU A 47 5.51 -9.44 6.21
N ASN A 48 6.71 -10.04 6.22
CA ASN A 48 6.93 -11.49 6.36
C ASN A 48 6.20 -12.37 5.32
N VAL A 49 5.99 -11.85 4.10
CA VAL A 49 5.32 -12.56 3.01
C VAL A 49 5.94 -12.24 1.65
N SER A 50 5.74 -13.13 0.67
CA SER A 50 5.91 -12.77 -0.73
C SER A 50 4.66 -12.03 -1.21
N ARG A 51 4.83 -10.78 -1.68
CA ARG A 51 3.71 -9.95 -2.13
C ARG A 51 2.98 -10.53 -3.34
N LEU A 52 3.67 -11.22 -4.25
CA LEU A 52 3.03 -11.85 -5.41
C LEU A 52 2.20 -13.08 -5.05
N GLU A 53 2.56 -13.76 -3.96
CA GLU A 53 1.84 -14.92 -3.45
C GLU A 53 0.72 -14.54 -2.48
N THR A 54 0.75 -13.30 -1.98
CA THR A 54 -0.17 -12.80 -0.95
C THR A 54 -1.05 -11.70 -1.53
N ARG A 55 -2.36 -11.92 -1.47
CA ARG A 55 -3.36 -10.95 -1.93
C ARG A 55 -3.29 -9.66 -1.11
N ALA A 56 -3.71 -8.54 -1.70
CA ALA A 56 -3.96 -7.31 -0.95
C ALA A 56 -5.01 -7.52 0.16
N SER A 57 -5.02 -6.66 1.18
CA SER A 57 -5.88 -6.83 2.35
C SER A 57 -7.37 -6.85 1.97
N CYS A 58 -7.78 -6.12 0.93
CA CYS A 58 -9.17 -6.09 0.49
C CYS A 58 -9.62 -7.42 -0.13
N ALA A 59 -8.71 -8.09 -0.84
CA ALA A 59 -8.99 -9.37 -1.46
C ALA A 59 -8.93 -10.52 -0.44
N GLN A 60 -8.06 -10.42 0.56
CA GLN A 60 -8.12 -11.28 1.76
C GLN A 60 -9.48 -11.12 2.46
N ALA A 61 -9.89 -9.89 2.78
CA ALA A 61 -11.18 -9.60 3.42
C ALA A 61 -12.37 -10.16 2.65
N LEU A 62 -12.45 -9.92 1.33
CA LEU A 62 -13.56 -10.41 0.51
C LEU A 62 -13.69 -11.94 0.57
N LEU A 63 -12.57 -12.65 0.47
CA LEU A 63 -12.56 -14.11 0.54
C LEU A 63 -12.95 -14.58 1.94
N GLU A 64 -12.34 -14.04 2.98
CA GLU A 64 -12.63 -14.41 4.36
C GLU A 64 -14.11 -14.19 4.71
N ILE A 65 -14.69 -13.05 4.33
CA ILE A 65 -16.11 -12.76 4.52
C ILE A 65 -16.97 -13.86 3.88
N ARG A 66 -16.69 -14.20 2.62
CA ARG A 66 -17.46 -15.19 1.85
C ARG A 66 -17.34 -16.61 2.39
N VAL A 67 -16.21 -16.96 3.02
CA VAL A 67 -16.01 -18.29 3.62
C VAL A 67 -16.40 -18.34 5.10
N GLY A 68 -16.78 -17.21 5.70
CA GLY A 68 -17.45 -17.16 6.99
C GLY A 68 -16.69 -16.45 8.11
N LEU A 69 -15.87 -15.43 7.81
CA LEU A 69 -15.22 -14.57 8.81
C LEU A 69 -16.18 -14.15 9.92
N PHE A 70 -17.35 -13.63 9.54
CA PHE A 70 -18.33 -13.15 10.50
C PHE A 70 -19.12 -14.25 11.21
N LYS A 71 -18.79 -15.53 11.03
CA LYS A 71 -19.28 -16.60 11.91
C LYS A 71 -18.57 -16.59 13.26
N VAL A 72 -17.30 -16.16 13.29
CA VAL A 72 -16.50 -16.10 14.54
C VAL A 72 -16.44 -14.70 15.13
N PHE A 73 -16.66 -13.65 14.32
CA PHE A 73 -16.68 -12.26 14.76
C PHE A 73 -18.06 -11.76 15.25
N ARG A 74 -18.89 -12.66 15.79
CA ARG A 74 -20.22 -12.34 16.32
C ARG A 74 -20.35 -12.67 17.79
N LYS A 75 -21.11 -11.86 18.51
CA LYS A 75 -21.57 -12.15 19.87
C LYS A 75 -23.09 -12.24 19.86
N GLY A 76 -23.61 -13.46 19.77
CA GLY A 76 -25.04 -13.67 19.49
C GLY A 76 -25.34 -13.27 18.04
N ASN A 77 -26.30 -12.36 17.84
CA ASN A 77 -26.65 -11.87 16.50
C ASN A 77 -25.84 -10.64 16.07
N ASP A 78 -25.16 -9.99 17.02
CA ASP A 78 -24.48 -8.72 16.77
C ASP A 78 -23.07 -8.95 16.23
N LEU A 79 -22.74 -8.21 15.17
CA LEU A 79 -21.39 -8.14 14.61
C LEU A 79 -20.53 -7.23 15.49
N GLU A 80 -19.43 -7.76 16.03
CA GLU A 80 -18.58 -7.06 17.02
C GLU A 80 -17.19 -6.71 16.48
N ALA A 81 -16.96 -6.88 15.17
CA ALA A 81 -15.65 -6.67 14.56
C ALA A 81 -15.22 -5.19 14.66
N ARG A 82 -14.11 -4.94 15.37
CA ARG A 82 -13.44 -3.64 15.46
C ARG A 82 -12.25 -3.62 14.51
N VAL A 83 -12.26 -2.70 13.56
CA VAL A 83 -11.23 -2.60 12.51
C VAL A 83 -10.18 -1.53 12.89
N PHE A 84 -8.90 -1.89 12.76
CA PHE A 84 -7.76 -1.04 13.10
C PHE A 84 -6.83 -0.89 11.90
N ALA A 85 -6.54 0.36 11.53
CA ALA A 85 -5.69 0.74 10.41
C ALA A 85 -4.86 1.98 10.79
N ASN A 86 -3.62 2.08 10.30
CA ASN A 86 -2.75 3.25 10.43
C ASN A 86 -2.54 4.01 9.10
N ASP A 87 -2.96 3.47 7.95
CA ASP A 87 -2.98 4.18 6.67
C ASP A 87 -4.41 4.47 6.19
N CYS A 88 -4.60 5.14 5.06
CA CYS A 88 -5.91 5.37 4.43
C CYS A 88 -5.88 5.23 2.91
N ASP A 89 -5.00 4.38 2.40
CA ASP A 89 -4.88 4.13 0.96
C ASP A 89 -6.06 3.35 0.36
N GLU A 90 -5.92 3.03 -0.92
CA GLU A 90 -6.97 2.40 -1.72
C GLU A 90 -7.35 1.02 -1.18
N ASP A 91 -6.34 0.22 -0.77
CA ASP A 91 -6.55 -1.11 -0.20
C ASP A 91 -7.20 -1.02 1.18
N VAL A 92 -6.71 -0.13 2.06
CA VAL A 92 -7.32 0.13 3.37
C VAL A 92 -8.78 0.57 3.23
N CYS A 93 -9.06 1.53 2.34
CA CYS A 93 -10.42 2.03 2.14
C CYS A 93 -11.37 0.93 1.65
N LEU A 94 -10.94 0.12 0.69
CA LEU A 94 -11.76 -0.97 0.16
C LEU A 94 -11.94 -2.11 1.18
N THR A 95 -10.89 -2.45 1.92
CA THR A 95 -10.93 -3.41 3.04
C THR A 95 -11.94 -2.97 4.11
N TYR A 96 -11.85 -1.70 4.54
CA TYR A 96 -12.78 -1.14 5.50
C TYR A 96 -14.22 -1.16 4.99
N TYR A 97 -14.44 -0.79 3.72
CA TYR A 97 -15.76 -0.86 3.10
C TYR A 97 -16.34 -2.28 3.14
N LEU A 98 -15.57 -3.29 2.75
CA LEU A 98 -15.99 -4.69 2.75
C LEU A 98 -16.37 -5.19 4.16
N LEU A 99 -15.56 -4.84 5.17
CA LEU A 99 -15.81 -5.25 6.56
C LEU A 99 -17.04 -4.54 7.17
N SER A 100 -17.24 -3.27 6.84
CA SER A 100 -18.38 -2.48 7.33
C SER A 100 -19.68 -2.71 6.57
N HIS A 101 -19.61 -3.16 5.31
CA HIS A 101 -20.74 -3.46 4.42
C HIS A 101 -20.80 -4.95 4.06
N SER A 102 -20.56 -5.79 5.07
CA SER A 102 -20.37 -7.23 4.91
C SER A 102 -21.50 -7.94 4.17
N TRP A 103 -22.75 -7.51 4.35
CA TRP A 103 -23.91 -8.06 3.66
C TRP A 103 -23.83 -7.95 2.12
N ILE A 104 -23.13 -6.94 1.61
CA ILE A 104 -22.87 -6.77 0.17
C ILE A 104 -21.76 -7.74 -0.26
N ALA A 105 -20.72 -7.87 0.55
CA ALA A 105 -19.54 -8.68 0.26
C ALA A 105 -19.81 -10.20 0.34
N GLU A 106 -20.67 -10.64 1.27
CA GLU A 106 -21.15 -12.02 1.41
C GLU A 106 -21.83 -12.52 0.12
N SER A 107 -22.45 -11.60 -0.63
CA SER A 107 -23.12 -11.89 -1.89
C SER A 107 -22.11 -11.94 -3.05
N VAL A 108 -21.98 -13.10 -3.70
CA VAL A 108 -21.04 -13.28 -4.84
C VAL A 108 -21.51 -12.62 -6.14
N ILE A 109 -22.77 -12.19 -6.20
CA ILE A 109 -23.44 -11.77 -7.44
C ILE A 109 -23.16 -10.33 -7.86
N ASN A 110 -22.40 -9.53 -7.11
CA ASN A 110 -22.08 -8.16 -7.51
C ASN A 110 -20.80 -8.13 -8.39
N PRO A 111 -20.91 -8.09 -9.73
CA PRO A 111 -19.74 -8.12 -10.60
C PRO A 111 -18.88 -6.86 -10.48
N ARG A 112 -19.45 -5.71 -10.11
CA ARG A 112 -18.70 -4.46 -9.95
C ARG A 112 -17.81 -4.52 -8.71
N LEU A 113 -18.34 -5.01 -7.59
CA LEU A 113 -17.53 -5.24 -6.39
C LEU A 113 -16.38 -6.21 -6.66
N ASN A 114 -16.68 -7.35 -7.32
CA ASN A 114 -15.65 -8.32 -7.69
C ASN A 114 -14.57 -7.68 -8.58
N LYS A 115 -14.98 -6.91 -9.59
CA LYS A 115 -14.06 -6.21 -10.50
C LYS A 115 -13.19 -5.18 -9.75
N LEU A 116 -13.79 -4.40 -8.86
CA LEU A 116 -13.09 -3.40 -8.05
C LEU A 116 -12.02 -4.06 -7.18
N VAL A 117 -12.39 -5.10 -6.41
CA VAL A 117 -11.46 -5.83 -5.55
C VAL A 117 -10.34 -6.48 -6.36
N SER A 118 -10.64 -7.14 -7.50
CA SER A 118 -9.60 -7.74 -8.33
C SER A 118 -8.61 -6.73 -8.90
N LEU A 119 -9.06 -5.51 -9.24
CA LEU A 119 -8.14 -4.49 -9.77
C LEU A 119 -7.29 -3.87 -8.67
N VAL A 120 -7.85 -3.63 -7.48
CA VAL A 120 -7.07 -3.15 -6.33
C VAL A 120 -6.08 -4.21 -5.88
N ASP A 121 -6.46 -5.49 -5.84
CA ASP A 121 -5.56 -6.63 -5.55
C ASP A 121 -4.32 -6.61 -6.46
N LEU A 122 -4.55 -6.55 -7.78
CA LEU A 122 -3.47 -6.53 -8.77
C LEU A 122 -2.58 -5.29 -8.63
N LEU A 123 -3.18 -4.11 -8.51
CA LEU A 123 -2.43 -2.87 -8.42
C LEU A 123 -1.60 -2.83 -7.15
N ASP A 124 -2.17 -3.16 -6.00
CA ASP A 124 -1.52 -3.00 -4.71
C ASP A 124 -0.43 -4.05 -4.48
N THR A 125 -0.67 -5.32 -4.85
CA THR A 125 0.35 -6.38 -4.87
C THR A 125 1.57 -5.99 -5.71
N CYS A 126 1.38 -5.24 -6.80
CA CYS A 126 2.44 -4.77 -7.68
C CYS A 126 2.85 -3.30 -7.43
N SER A 127 2.57 -2.73 -6.26
CA SER A 127 2.99 -1.36 -5.88
C SER A 127 2.49 -0.25 -6.82
N GLY A 128 1.33 -0.46 -7.42
CA GLY A 128 0.72 0.37 -8.46
C GLY A 128 1.28 0.13 -9.86
N MET A 129 2.19 -0.84 -10.04
CA MET A 129 2.90 -1.12 -11.29
C MET A 129 2.40 -2.36 -12.02
N TYR A 130 1.15 -2.81 -11.82
CA TYR A 130 0.60 -3.87 -12.66
C TYR A 130 0.47 -3.35 -14.11
N PRO A 131 0.91 -4.09 -15.15
CA PRO A 131 1.06 -3.58 -16.52
C PRO A 131 -0.27 -3.50 -17.27
N LEU A 132 -1.21 -2.73 -16.73
CA LEU A 132 -2.48 -2.39 -17.39
C LEU A 132 -2.24 -1.30 -18.44
N PRO A 133 -2.92 -1.36 -19.60
CA PRO A 133 -2.93 -0.24 -20.54
C PRO A 133 -3.45 1.02 -19.84
N ILE A 134 -2.70 2.12 -19.92
CA ILE A 134 -3.02 3.35 -19.18
C ILE A 134 -4.30 4.02 -19.67
N ASP A 135 -4.72 3.71 -20.90
CA ASP A 135 -5.96 4.17 -21.53
C ASP A 135 -7.16 3.24 -21.26
N MET A 136 -6.97 2.17 -20.47
CA MET A 136 -8.04 1.25 -20.12
C MET A 136 -9.14 2.00 -19.35
N PRO A 137 -10.39 2.06 -19.85
CA PRO A 137 -11.43 2.94 -19.29
C PRO A 137 -11.70 2.75 -17.79
N ILE A 138 -11.56 1.51 -17.30
CA ILE A 138 -11.76 1.18 -15.89
C ILE A 138 -10.76 1.89 -14.97
N LEU A 139 -9.55 2.21 -15.44
CA LEU A 139 -8.57 2.93 -14.63
C LEU A 139 -9.06 4.35 -14.31
N SER A 140 -9.77 5.00 -15.23
CA SER A 140 -10.37 6.31 -15.00
C SER A 140 -11.60 6.26 -14.09
N GLU A 141 -12.33 5.15 -14.07
CA GLU A 141 -13.40 4.90 -13.10
C GLU A 141 -12.82 4.65 -11.70
N LEU A 142 -11.80 3.80 -11.59
CA LEU A 142 -11.00 3.62 -10.37
C LEU A 142 -10.42 4.96 -9.91
N ALA A 143 -9.99 5.80 -10.85
CA ALA A 143 -9.49 7.13 -10.56
C ALA A 143 -10.50 7.97 -9.81
N TRP A 144 -11.74 7.92 -10.28
CA TRP A 144 -12.82 8.60 -9.63
C TRP A 144 -13.14 8.01 -8.26
N VAL A 145 -13.18 6.69 -8.10
CA VAL A 145 -13.46 6.06 -6.78
C VAL A 145 -12.46 6.52 -5.73
N PHE A 146 -11.16 6.51 -6.06
CA PHE A 146 -10.08 6.76 -5.11
C PHE A 146 -9.51 8.19 -5.11
N GLU A 147 -10.07 9.13 -5.90
CA GLU A 147 -9.60 10.52 -5.93
C GLU A 147 -9.58 11.23 -4.56
N PRO A 148 -10.46 10.96 -3.57
CA PRO A 148 -10.32 11.55 -2.25
C PRO A 148 -8.99 11.21 -1.59
N TYR A 149 -8.59 9.93 -1.63
CA TYR A 149 -7.28 9.48 -1.13
C TYR A 149 -6.14 10.11 -1.94
N ARG A 150 -6.22 10.10 -3.27
CA ARG A 150 -5.11 10.58 -4.10
C ARG A 150 -4.85 12.06 -3.94
N ARG A 151 -5.90 12.87 -3.86
CA ARG A 151 -5.74 14.31 -3.56
C ARG A 151 -5.17 14.53 -2.18
N PHE A 152 -5.62 13.76 -1.20
CA PHE A 152 -5.08 13.80 0.15
C PHE A 152 -3.57 13.49 0.15
N ARG A 153 -3.15 12.39 -0.48
CA ARG A 153 -1.73 12.03 -0.68
C ARG A 153 -0.93 13.13 -1.37
N MET A 154 -1.39 13.62 -2.53
CA MET A 154 -0.66 14.63 -3.30
C MET A 154 -0.48 15.95 -2.55
N SER A 155 -1.48 16.33 -1.74
CA SER A 155 -1.42 17.53 -0.90
C SER A 155 -0.54 17.42 0.36
N GLY A 156 0.15 16.29 0.56
CA GLY A 156 0.93 16.02 1.78
C GLY A 156 0.06 15.67 2.99
N GLY A 157 -1.19 15.25 2.78
CA GLY A 157 -2.13 14.90 3.85
C GLY A 157 -1.67 13.73 4.71
N LEU A 158 -1.03 12.72 4.09
CA LEU A 158 -0.48 11.56 4.79
C LEU A 158 0.58 11.96 5.83
N GLU A 159 1.39 12.97 5.51
CA GLU A 159 2.48 13.48 6.35
C GLU A 159 1.96 14.08 7.67
N LYS A 160 0.73 14.62 7.65
CA LYS A 160 0.12 15.25 8.83
C LYS A 160 -0.37 14.24 9.85
N ARG A 161 -0.64 12.99 9.44
CA ARG A 161 -1.09 11.88 10.30
C ARG A 161 -2.25 12.27 11.22
N ASP A 162 -3.18 13.06 10.69
CA ASP A 162 -4.39 13.49 11.42
C ASP A 162 -5.46 12.38 11.37
N PRO A 163 -5.83 11.77 12.52
CA PRO A 163 -6.84 10.72 12.54
C PRO A 163 -8.20 11.13 11.97
N ALA A 164 -8.60 12.41 12.13
CA ALA A 164 -9.86 12.91 11.59
C ALA A 164 -9.81 12.95 10.06
N ALA A 165 -8.77 13.56 9.48
CA ALA A 165 -8.58 13.60 8.04
C ALA A 165 -8.50 12.21 7.39
N PHE A 166 -7.81 11.25 8.02
CA PHE A 166 -7.76 9.86 7.52
C PHE A 166 -9.15 9.22 7.53
N THR A 167 -9.93 9.45 8.58
CA THR A 167 -11.30 8.95 8.69
C THR A 167 -12.21 9.57 7.62
N ASP A 168 -12.03 10.87 7.35
CA ASP A 168 -12.76 11.57 6.29
C ASP A 168 -12.41 11.00 4.91
N VAL A 169 -11.14 10.70 4.63
CA VAL A 169 -10.73 10.05 3.37
C VAL A 169 -11.42 8.70 3.20
N VAL A 170 -11.33 7.82 4.21
CA VAL A 170 -11.97 6.50 4.17
C VAL A 170 -13.47 6.63 3.95
N THR A 171 -14.13 7.54 4.65
CA THR A 171 -15.57 7.79 4.51
C THR A 171 -15.93 8.25 3.10
N ASN A 172 -15.18 9.20 2.55
CA ASN A 172 -15.41 9.72 1.20
C ASN A 172 -15.17 8.66 0.11
N VAL A 173 -14.15 7.81 0.27
CA VAL A 173 -13.90 6.69 -0.65
C VAL A 173 -15.02 5.66 -0.53
N CYS A 174 -15.45 5.28 0.68
CA CYS A 174 -16.57 4.35 0.89
C CYS A 174 -17.84 4.84 0.18
N ASN A 175 -18.18 6.13 0.30
CA ASN A 175 -19.33 6.71 -0.41
C ASN A 175 -19.21 6.59 -1.95
N ARG A 176 -18.00 6.64 -2.51
CA ARG A 176 -17.79 6.44 -3.96
C ARG A 176 -17.79 4.97 -4.34
N ILE A 177 -17.33 4.07 -3.47
CA ILE A 177 -17.45 2.63 -3.67
C ILE A 177 -18.92 2.25 -3.76
N GLU A 178 -19.77 2.74 -2.85
CA GLU A 178 -21.22 2.50 -2.89
C GLU A 178 -21.85 2.88 -4.22
N LYS A 179 -21.54 4.10 -4.71
CA LYS A 179 -22.00 4.58 -6.01
C LYS A 179 -21.51 3.68 -7.14
N PHE A 180 -20.23 3.36 -7.15
CA PHE A 180 -19.63 2.48 -8.15
C PHE A 180 -20.33 1.12 -8.21
N ILE A 181 -20.58 0.48 -7.06
CA ILE A 181 -21.17 -0.88 -7.05
C ILE A 181 -22.62 -0.91 -7.52
N VAL A 182 -23.39 0.18 -7.34
CA VAL A 182 -24.77 0.30 -7.87
C VAL A 182 -24.80 0.76 -9.33
N GLY A 183 -23.64 1.08 -9.91
CA GLY A 183 -23.49 1.45 -11.32
C GLY A 183 -23.51 2.95 -11.60
N GLU A 184 -23.41 3.78 -10.56
CA GLU A 184 -23.08 5.19 -10.70
C GLU A 184 -21.57 5.33 -10.90
N ASN A 185 -21.16 5.81 -12.06
CA ASN A 185 -19.76 5.96 -12.41
C ASN A 185 -19.42 7.45 -12.57
N GLY A 186 -18.29 7.86 -11.99
CA GLY A 186 -17.56 9.03 -12.44
C GLY A 186 -16.29 8.60 -13.17
N VAL A 187 -15.71 9.53 -13.93
CA VAL A 187 -14.49 9.30 -14.71
C VAL A 187 -13.57 10.50 -14.46
N ILE A 188 -12.32 10.22 -14.09
CA ILE A 188 -11.28 11.25 -13.98
C ILE A 188 -10.10 10.85 -14.87
N PRO A 189 -9.57 11.77 -15.70
CA PRO A 189 -8.36 11.51 -16.49
C PRO A 189 -7.18 11.11 -15.61
N LEU A 190 -6.36 10.17 -16.09
CA LEU A 190 -5.16 9.77 -15.37
C LEU A 190 -4.06 10.80 -15.59
N ASP A 191 -3.66 11.49 -14.53
CA ASP A 191 -2.42 12.26 -14.56
C ASP A 191 -1.23 11.34 -14.24
N ALA A 192 -0.64 10.79 -15.29
CA ALA A 192 0.48 9.86 -15.22
C ALA A 192 1.85 10.53 -15.42
N ARG A 193 1.90 11.87 -15.33
CA ARG A 193 3.16 12.60 -15.52
C ARG A 193 4.12 12.31 -14.37
N TYR A 194 5.39 12.23 -14.72
CA TYR A 194 6.52 12.09 -13.80
C TYR A 194 7.75 12.73 -14.45
N ASN A 195 8.74 13.10 -13.64
CA ASN A 195 10.06 13.50 -14.13
C ASN A 195 11.08 12.43 -13.79
N VAL A 196 12.03 12.20 -14.70
CA VAL A 196 13.24 11.43 -14.36
C VAL A 196 14.27 12.41 -13.80
N LEU A 197 14.60 12.25 -12.53
CA LEU A 197 15.64 13.03 -11.86
C LEU A 197 17.03 12.51 -12.24
N LYS A 198 17.21 11.19 -12.19
CA LYS A 198 18.47 10.50 -12.52
C LYS A 198 18.21 9.09 -13.04
N ARG A 199 19.18 8.53 -13.76
CA ARG A 199 19.17 7.13 -14.22
C ARG A 199 20.39 6.41 -13.64
N GLY A 200 20.13 5.26 -13.02
CA GLY A 200 21.16 4.35 -12.53
C GLY A 200 21.22 3.07 -13.35
N THR A 201 21.87 2.05 -12.81
CA THR A 201 22.14 0.78 -13.51
C THR A 201 20.91 -0.12 -13.54
N GLY A 202 19.99 0.14 -14.48
CA GLY A 202 18.75 -0.65 -14.67
C GLY A 202 17.54 -0.14 -13.86
N TRP A 203 17.66 1.04 -13.26
CA TRP A 203 16.61 1.69 -12.47
C TRP A 203 16.65 3.22 -12.67
N ALA A 204 15.62 3.94 -12.21
CA ALA A 204 15.58 5.40 -12.29
C ALA A 204 15.15 6.05 -10.97
N MET A 205 15.69 7.23 -10.67
CA MET A 205 15.10 8.10 -9.65
C MET A 205 14.09 9.03 -10.33
N ILE A 206 12.87 9.06 -9.81
CA ILE A 206 11.76 9.81 -10.39
C ILE A 206 11.13 10.77 -9.39
N GLU A 207 10.46 11.79 -9.90
CA GLU A 207 9.52 12.64 -9.17
C GLU A 207 8.12 12.38 -9.73
N GLU A 208 7.21 11.91 -8.88
CA GLU A 208 5.80 11.75 -9.25
C GLU A 208 5.11 13.13 -9.33
N ILE A 209 4.68 13.54 -10.53
CA ILE A 209 3.96 14.81 -10.74
C ILE A 209 2.46 14.60 -10.57
N GLY A 210 1.93 13.58 -11.24
CA GLY A 210 0.54 13.16 -11.10
C GLY A 210 0.39 11.95 -10.18
N PRO A 211 -0.82 11.68 -9.66
CA PRO A 211 -1.08 10.54 -8.78
C PRO A 211 -0.81 9.17 -9.42
N TYR A 212 -0.67 9.13 -10.75
CA TYR A 212 -0.38 7.94 -11.53
C TYR A 212 1.04 7.95 -12.13
N GLY A 213 1.95 8.76 -11.58
CA GLY A 213 3.32 8.88 -12.09
C GLY A 213 4.04 7.54 -12.18
N ARG A 214 3.75 6.60 -11.26
CA ARG A 214 4.31 5.24 -11.27
C ARG A 214 3.86 4.43 -12.50
N GLN A 215 2.60 4.52 -12.87
CA GLN A 215 2.07 3.87 -14.08
C GLN A 215 2.65 4.51 -15.34
N GLY A 216 2.86 5.83 -15.35
CA GLY A 216 3.55 6.52 -16.43
C GLY A 216 4.99 6.04 -16.59
N ALA A 217 5.74 5.94 -15.49
CA ALA A 217 7.10 5.43 -15.48
C ALA A 217 7.18 3.98 -16.00
N LEU A 218 6.24 3.13 -15.56
CA LEU A 218 6.13 1.76 -16.06
C LEU A 218 5.85 1.71 -17.57
N ALA A 219 4.93 2.53 -18.07
CA ALA A 219 4.59 2.59 -19.49
C ALA A 219 5.79 2.98 -20.36
N ASP A 220 6.72 3.75 -19.81
CA ASP A 220 7.98 4.13 -20.45
C ASP A 220 9.13 3.11 -20.21
N GLY A 221 8.81 1.95 -19.65
CA GLY A 221 9.75 0.83 -19.46
C GLY A 221 10.57 0.88 -18.16
N ILE A 222 10.20 1.71 -17.18
CA ILE A 222 10.89 1.79 -15.89
C ILE A 222 10.27 0.76 -14.92
N HIS A 223 10.92 -0.39 -14.77
CA HIS A 223 10.47 -1.50 -13.91
C HIS A 223 10.99 -1.45 -12.47
N ALA A 224 12.00 -0.61 -12.21
CA ALA A 224 12.55 -0.32 -10.89
C ALA A 224 12.83 1.18 -10.77
N PHE A 225 12.41 1.78 -9.65
CA PHE A 225 12.63 3.19 -9.40
C PHE A 225 12.73 3.55 -7.92
N VAL A 226 13.26 4.74 -7.67
CA VAL A 226 13.12 5.46 -6.40
C VAL A 226 12.34 6.73 -6.66
N SER A 227 11.15 6.85 -6.09
CA SER A 227 10.35 8.08 -6.12
C SER A 227 10.84 8.99 -5.01
N ALA A 228 11.15 10.25 -5.33
CA ALA A 228 11.64 11.25 -4.40
C ALA A 228 10.71 12.47 -4.38
N LYS A 229 10.34 12.91 -3.19
CA LYS A 229 9.52 14.12 -2.99
C LYS A 229 10.03 14.91 -1.79
N GLU A 230 10.25 16.21 -1.99
CA GLU A 230 10.55 17.12 -0.89
C GLU A 230 9.27 17.41 -0.08
N ARG A 231 9.42 17.40 1.24
CA ARG A 231 8.36 17.68 2.22
C ARG A 231 8.40 19.16 2.62
N ALA A 232 7.31 19.64 3.19
CA ALA A 232 7.20 21.04 3.64
C ALA A 232 8.19 21.42 4.75
N ASP A 233 8.74 20.45 5.47
CA ASP A 233 9.76 20.63 6.53
C ASP A 233 11.21 20.58 6.01
N GLY A 234 11.40 20.54 4.69
CA GLY A 234 12.72 20.47 4.03
C GLY A 234 13.37 19.08 4.07
N ARG A 235 12.64 18.06 4.55
CA ARG A 235 13.06 16.66 4.47
C ARG A 235 12.53 16.00 3.20
N TRP A 236 12.88 14.75 3.00
CA TRP A 236 12.49 13.99 1.81
C TRP A 236 11.64 12.78 2.16
N SER A 237 10.69 12.45 1.29
CA SER A 237 10.00 11.18 1.28
C SER A 237 10.45 10.38 0.06
N TYR A 238 10.92 9.16 0.33
CA TYR A 238 11.36 8.23 -0.70
C TYR A 238 10.44 7.00 -0.74
N SER A 239 10.16 6.50 -1.94
CA SER A 239 9.61 5.16 -2.15
C SER A 239 10.54 4.38 -3.07
N VAL A 240 11.10 3.29 -2.58
CA VAL A 240 11.95 2.37 -3.34
C VAL A 240 11.06 1.25 -3.85
N CYS A 241 10.95 1.09 -5.17
CA CYS A 241 9.98 0.17 -5.78
C CYS A 241 10.59 -0.64 -6.93
N ARG A 242 10.19 -1.90 -7.02
CA ARG A 242 10.27 -2.74 -8.23
C ARG A 242 8.93 -3.43 -8.46
N ILE A 243 8.60 -3.69 -9.72
CA ILE A 243 7.32 -4.36 -10.08
C ILE A 243 7.20 -5.78 -9.52
N SER A 244 8.32 -6.52 -9.42
CA SER A 244 8.36 -7.89 -8.89
C SER A 244 9.76 -8.28 -8.43
N GLU A 245 9.86 -9.39 -7.69
CA GLU A 245 11.14 -9.98 -7.28
C GLU A 245 11.99 -10.50 -8.45
N LEU A 246 11.39 -10.64 -9.64
CA LEU A 246 12.06 -11.02 -10.89
C LEU A 246 12.91 -9.88 -11.48
N ILE A 247 12.79 -8.67 -10.95
CA ILE A 247 13.64 -7.54 -11.33
C ILE A 247 14.83 -7.48 -10.38
N ALA A 248 16.04 -7.53 -10.94
CA ALA A 248 17.32 -7.37 -10.24
C ALA A 248 17.50 -5.94 -9.70
N PHE A 249 16.81 -5.65 -8.61
CA PHE A 249 16.86 -4.40 -7.86
C PHE A 249 16.69 -4.73 -6.37
N PRO A 250 17.76 -4.67 -5.55
CA PRO A 250 17.81 -5.26 -4.22
C PRO A 250 17.13 -4.36 -3.18
N VAL A 251 15.79 -4.31 -3.21
CA VAL A 251 15.01 -3.41 -2.33
C VAL A 251 15.35 -3.59 -0.84
N PRO A 252 15.41 -4.81 -0.27
CA PRO A 252 15.76 -4.97 1.15
C PRO A 252 17.13 -4.38 1.51
N GLU A 253 18.15 -4.66 0.70
CA GLU A 253 19.53 -4.20 0.92
C GLU A 253 19.62 -2.68 0.81
N ILE A 254 18.95 -2.09 -0.19
CA ILE A 254 18.82 -0.62 -0.33
C ILE A 254 18.20 0.01 0.93
N LEU A 255 17.11 -0.57 1.44
CA LEU A 255 16.43 -0.02 2.62
C LEU A 255 17.31 -0.12 3.87
N ILE A 256 18.03 -1.22 4.04
CA ILE A 256 19.00 -1.40 5.15
C ILE A 256 20.11 -0.36 5.06
N ALA A 257 20.74 -0.21 3.89
CA ALA A 257 21.82 0.76 3.68
C ALA A 257 21.35 2.20 3.96
N CYS A 258 20.17 2.58 3.45
CA CYS A 258 19.60 3.89 3.72
C CYS A 258 19.27 4.09 5.21
N ASP A 259 18.78 3.07 5.92
CA ASP A 259 18.51 3.15 7.36
C ASP A 259 19.78 3.34 8.20
N GLU A 260 20.83 2.58 7.88
CA GLU A 260 22.14 2.66 8.53
C GLU A 260 22.80 4.04 8.37
N GLU A 261 22.58 4.68 7.23
CA GLU A 261 23.02 6.06 6.97
C GLU A 261 22.14 7.10 7.68
N GLU A 262 20.82 6.90 7.74
CA GLU A 262 19.87 7.82 8.38
C GLU A 262 20.06 7.88 9.91
N LYS A 263 20.43 6.75 10.54
CA LYS A 263 20.71 6.61 11.99
C LYS A 263 19.59 7.18 12.87
N ASN A 264 18.34 7.00 12.45
CA ASN A 264 17.19 7.49 13.20
C ASN A 264 16.61 6.37 14.08
N PRO A 265 16.75 6.46 15.42
CA PRO A 265 16.33 5.39 16.33
C PRO A 265 14.81 5.31 16.52
N SER A 266 14.05 6.24 15.96
CA SER A 266 12.61 6.39 16.20
C SER A 266 11.75 6.22 14.96
N ASP A 267 12.36 6.17 13.78
CA ASP A 267 11.67 6.08 12.50
C ASP A 267 12.66 5.57 11.45
N HIS A 268 12.34 4.41 10.87
CA HIS A 268 13.28 3.65 10.06
C HIS A 268 12.87 3.65 8.60
N TRP A 269 13.86 3.51 7.71
CA TRP A 269 13.59 3.01 6.38
C TRP A 269 13.10 1.56 6.48
N GLY A 270 12.07 1.22 5.71
CA GLY A 270 11.45 -0.08 5.84
C GLY A 270 10.43 -0.37 4.75
N GLY A 271 10.02 -1.64 4.68
CA GLY A 271 9.12 -2.15 3.67
C GLY A 271 9.26 -3.65 3.49
N GLY A 272 8.77 -4.15 2.36
CA GLY A 272 8.87 -5.54 1.94
C GLY A 272 9.89 -5.74 0.83
N THR A 273 9.80 -6.89 0.15
CA THR A 273 10.77 -7.30 -0.87
C THR A 273 10.67 -6.56 -2.21
N THR A 274 9.53 -5.93 -2.51
CA THR A 274 9.32 -5.19 -3.76
C THR A 274 9.07 -3.71 -3.58
N THR A 275 8.71 -3.27 -2.37
CA THR A 275 8.49 -1.85 -2.09
C THR A 275 8.85 -1.52 -0.65
N GLY A 276 9.40 -0.32 -0.46
CA GLY A 276 9.58 0.29 0.85
C GLY A 276 9.86 1.77 0.69
N GLY A 277 10.43 2.38 1.72
CA GLY A 277 10.79 3.78 1.65
C GLY A 277 11.34 4.33 2.95
N SER A 278 11.50 5.64 2.97
CA SER A 278 11.91 6.39 4.16
C SER A 278 10.85 6.30 5.27
N GLY A 279 11.28 6.51 6.51
CA GLY A 279 10.39 6.53 7.67
C GLY A 279 9.16 7.44 7.52
N ARG A 280 8.00 6.94 7.96
CA ARG A 280 6.70 7.59 7.75
C ARG A 280 6.52 8.85 8.61
N ASN A 281 7.18 8.93 9.78
CA ASN A 281 7.01 10.05 10.71
C ASN A 281 7.80 11.27 10.29
N HIS A 282 9.09 11.07 10.05
CA HIS A 282 10.06 12.14 9.88
C HIS A 282 10.59 12.24 8.46
N GLY A 283 10.35 11.25 7.59
CA GLY A 283 11.05 11.18 6.31
C GLY A 283 12.57 11.08 6.48
N SER A 284 13.29 11.24 5.37
CA SER A 284 14.74 11.20 5.33
C SER A 284 15.35 12.59 5.33
N ARG A 285 16.48 12.74 6.03
CA ARG A 285 17.34 13.95 5.95
C ARG A 285 18.28 13.92 4.75
N GLN A 286 18.42 12.77 4.11
CA GLN A 286 19.30 12.58 2.97
C GLN A 286 18.67 13.19 1.72
N ASN A 287 19.46 13.99 1.00
CA ASN A 287 19.02 14.57 -0.27
C ASN A 287 19.04 13.52 -1.40
N PRO A 288 18.40 13.79 -2.54
CA PRO A 288 18.28 12.81 -3.63
C PRO A 288 19.62 12.36 -4.21
N ASP A 289 20.65 13.22 -4.17
CA ASP A 289 21.97 12.86 -4.66
C ASP A 289 22.65 11.79 -3.80
N HIS A 290 22.49 11.90 -2.49
CA HIS A 290 23.03 10.93 -1.54
C HIS A 290 22.31 9.58 -1.67
N VAL A 291 20.97 9.58 -1.59
CA VAL A 291 20.16 8.36 -1.74
C VAL A 291 20.43 7.69 -3.09
N PHE A 292 20.59 8.46 -4.16
CA PHE A 292 20.96 7.90 -5.46
C PHE A 292 22.29 7.15 -5.42
N GLY A 293 23.31 7.70 -4.75
CA GLY A 293 24.61 7.06 -4.59
C GLY A 293 24.54 5.76 -3.80
N THR A 294 23.80 5.76 -2.68
CA THR A 294 23.57 4.57 -1.85
C THR A 294 22.88 3.48 -2.65
N VAL A 295 21.78 3.82 -3.35
CA VAL A 295 21.03 2.85 -4.18
C VAL A 295 21.89 2.29 -5.31
N GLU A 296 22.64 3.14 -6.00
CA GLU A 296 23.50 2.69 -7.11
C GLU A 296 24.63 1.77 -6.62
N SER A 297 25.20 2.04 -5.44
CA SER A 297 26.20 1.17 -4.81
C SER A 297 25.64 -0.23 -4.54
N GLU A 298 24.47 -0.32 -3.92
CA GLU A 298 23.83 -1.61 -3.62
C GLU A 298 23.43 -2.37 -4.89
N VAL A 299 22.94 -1.67 -5.92
CA VAL A 299 22.62 -2.28 -7.22
C VAL A 299 23.85 -2.85 -7.91
N LEU A 300 24.98 -2.15 -7.88
CA LEU A 300 26.23 -2.64 -8.46
C LEU A 300 26.77 -3.84 -7.68
N HIS A 301 26.77 -3.77 -6.35
CA HIS A 301 27.18 -4.88 -5.48
C HIS A 301 26.36 -6.15 -5.75
N PHE A 302 25.03 -6.03 -5.80
CA PHE A 302 24.13 -7.13 -6.08
C PHE A 302 24.38 -7.80 -7.45
N LYS A 303 24.80 -7.01 -8.46
CA LYS A 303 25.18 -7.55 -9.77
C LYS A 303 26.52 -8.26 -9.75
N GLU A 304 27.51 -7.73 -9.05
CA GLU A 304 28.83 -8.36 -8.90
C GLU A 304 28.77 -9.71 -8.18
N GLU A 305 27.82 -9.89 -7.26
CA GLU A 305 27.58 -11.18 -6.58
C GLU A 305 26.95 -12.25 -7.49
N GLY A 306 26.70 -11.95 -8.77
CA GLY A 306 26.37 -12.96 -9.78
C GLY A 306 24.91 -13.38 -9.82
N ILE A 307 24.01 -12.60 -9.22
CA ILE A 307 22.54 -12.77 -9.38
C ILE A 307 22.10 -12.10 -10.69
N GLU A 308 22.88 -12.25 -11.77
CA GLU A 308 22.50 -11.85 -13.14
C GLU A 308 21.76 -12.98 -13.89
N ASN A 309 21.74 -14.20 -13.34
CA ASN A 309 21.30 -15.41 -14.06
C ASN A 309 19.95 -16.02 -13.59
N LEU A 310 19.07 -15.25 -12.98
CA LEU A 310 17.67 -15.67 -12.76
C LEU A 310 16.72 -14.79 -13.58
N VAL A 311 16.82 -14.92 -14.91
CA VAL A 311 15.79 -14.49 -15.87
C VAL A 311 15.41 -15.68 -16.74
#